data_AF-A0A3N9XK00-F1
#
_entry.id   AF-A0A3N9XK00-F1
#
_cell.length_a   1.000
_cell.length_b   1.000
_cell.length_c   1.000
_cell.angle_alpha   90.00
_cell.angle_beta   90.00
_cell.angle_gamma   90.00
#
_symmetry.space_group_name_H-M   'P 1'
#
loop_
_entity.id
_entity.type
_entity.pdbx_description
1 polymer ?
#
loop_
_entity_poly.entity_id
_entity_poly.type
_entity_poly.pdbx_seq_one_letter_code
_entity_poly.pdbx_strand_id
1 'polypeptide(L)'
;MEVNVGLRALIGTEGAGGFYRARHVQHDACPTMIVPALSVLVHDMLGHNVQAAVDELMRSDWSRLYALPGTGTAGHLVGVPSHSGREPEAGHLASASAGDREWAYLFGDHRLHVYLGVLPERGPKQWKPWACWSVHELPSLPMTEVLDVQKAGYAAQWRASDFRGYMEAVRDRMGEVVR
;
A
#
# COMPACT_ATOMS: atom_id res chain seq x y z
N MET A 1 -17.50 17.58 -6.31
CA MET A 1 -16.30 17.06 -6.97
C MET A 1 -15.25 16.91 -5.88
N GLU A 2 -15.17 15.74 -5.27
CA GLU A 2 -14.20 15.50 -4.18
C GLU A 2 -12.80 15.40 -4.77
N VAL A 3 -11.96 16.35 -4.35
CA VAL A 3 -10.55 16.48 -4.69
C VAL A 3 -9.80 15.38 -3.94
N ASN A 4 -9.61 14.22 -4.57
CA ASN A 4 -8.97 13.08 -3.94
C ASN A 4 -7.46 13.08 -4.22
N VAL A 5 -6.72 14.02 -3.61
CA VAL A 5 -5.26 14.16 -3.82
C VAL A 5 -4.52 13.53 -2.66
N GLY A 6 -4.36 12.23 -2.72
CA GLY A 6 -3.51 11.50 -1.78
C GLY A 6 -3.42 10.03 -2.17
N LEU A 7 -2.19 9.55 -2.36
CA LEU A 7 -1.92 8.12 -2.49
C LEU A 7 -2.34 7.46 -1.17
N ARG A 8 -3.32 6.55 -1.23
CA ARG A 8 -3.87 5.85 -0.06
C ARG A 8 -3.37 4.42 -0.04
N ALA A 9 -2.97 3.95 1.13
CA ALA A 9 -2.57 2.57 1.32
C ALA A 9 -3.22 1.91 2.54
N LEU A 10 -3.02 0.60 2.62
CA LEU A 10 -3.22 -0.19 3.84
C LEU A 10 -1.87 -0.58 4.44
N ILE A 11 -1.76 -0.56 5.75
CA ILE A 11 -0.63 -1.15 6.48
C ILE A 11 -1.16 -2.04 7.58
N GLY A 12 -0.62 -3.25 7.70
CA GLY A 12 -1.04 -4.17 8.75
C GLY A 12 -0.46 -5.55 8.60
N THR A 13 -1.29 -6.56 8.80
CA THR A 13 -0.89 -7.98 8.79
C THR A 13 -1.64 -8.75 7.73
N GLU A 14 -0.97 -9.77 7.19
CA GLU A 14 -1.55 -10.84 6.40
C GLU A 14 -1.44 -12.15 7.19
N GLY A 15 -2.58 -12.78 7.43
CA GLY A 15 -2.68 -14.10 8.03
C GLY A 15 -2.89 -15.20 6.98
N ALA A 16 -3.09 -16.43 7.46
CA ALA A 16 -3.27 -17.59 6.60
C ALA A 16 -4.39 -17.40 5.57
N GLY A 17 -4.15 -17.86 4.33
CA GLY A 17 -5.12 -17.81 3.25
C GLY A 17 -5.33 -16.43 2.61
N GLY A 18 -4.60 -15.39 3.03
CA GLY A 18 -4.72 -14.04 2.47
C GLY A 18 -5.75 -13.17 3.18
N PHE A 19 -6.17 -13.54 4.40
CA PHE A 19 -6.92 -12.65 5.27
C PHE A 19 -6.00 -11.55 5.81
N TYR A 20 -6.44 -10.30 5.78
CA TYR A 20 -5.67 -9.19 6.30
C TYR A 20 -6.42 -8.45 7.41
N ARG A 21 -5.65 -7.78 8.27
CA ARG A 21 -6.13 -6.76 9.19
C ARG A 21 -5.18 -5.56 9.10
N ALA A 22 -5.71 -4.39 8.73
CA ALA A 22 -4.88 -3.23 8.39
C ALA A 22 -5.51 -1.89 8.74
N ARG A 23 -4.67 -0.87 8.97
CA ARG A 23 -5.03 0.54 9.11
C ARG A 23 -4.79 1.28 7.80
N HIS A 24 -5.38 2.47 7.68
CA HIS A 24 -5.12 3.33 6.54
C HIS A 24 -3.80 4.08 6.73
N VAL A 25 -3.12 4.27 5.62
CA VAL A 25 -2.16 5.36 5.47
C VAL A 25 -2.70 6.30 4.41
N GLN A 26 -2.95 7.54 4.82
CA GLN A 26 -3.36 8.60 3.90
C GLN A 26 -2.10 9.33 3.42
N HIS A 27 -2.13 9.84 2.19
CA HIS A 27 -1.12 10.70 1.56
C HIS A 27 0.33 10.14 1.48
N ASP A 28 0.96 10.24 0.31
CA ASP A 28 2.35 9.82 0.08
C ASP A 28 2.65 8.34 0.42
N ALA A 29 1.63 7.49 0.36
CA ALA A 29 1.72 6.08 0.76
C ALA A 29 2.35 5.17 -0.31
N CYS A 30 3.39 5.67 -0.99
CA CYS A 30 4.10 4.93 -2.03
C CYS A 30 5.29 4.14 -1.47
N PRO A 31 5.78 3.10 -2.20
CA PRO A 31 6.84 2.24 -1.69
C PRO A 31 8.10 2.98 -1.22
N THR A 32 8.54 4.03 -1.94
CA THR A 32 9.75 4.79 -1.57
C THR A 32 9.62 5.56 -0.27
N MET A 33 8.41 5.76 0.25
CA MET A 33 8.15 6.41 1.53
C MET A 33 7.86 5.38 2.63
N ILE A 34 6.98 4.42 2.34
CA ILE A 34 6.48 3.48 3.34
C ILE A 34 7.51 2.41 3.69
N VAL A 35 8.20 1.83 2.71
CA VAL A 35 9.14 0.73 2.99
C VAL A 35 10.30 1.19 3.90
N PRO A 36 10.95 2.35 3.66
CA PRO A 36 11.94 2.87 4.61
C PRO A 36 11.36 3.18 5.99
N ALA A 37 10.15 3.73 6.06
CA ALA A 37 9.50 4.04 7.33
C ALA A 37 9.22 2.78 8.16
N LEU A 38 8.74 1.71 7.51
CA LEU A 38 8.53 0.41 8.14
C LEU A 38 9.86 -0.22 8.58
N SER A 39 10.92 -0.07 7.79
CA SER A 39 12.27 -0.52 8.17
C SER A 39 12.74 0.16 9.45
N VAL A 40 12.64 1.49 9.53
CA VAL A 40 13.02 2.26 10.73
C VAL A 40 12.19 1.84 11.95
N LEU A 41 10.87 1.72 11.79
CA LEU A 41 9.99 1.32 12.89
C LEU A 41 10.38 -0.06 13.46
N VAL A 42 10.58 -1.05 12.59
CA VAL A 42 10.88 -2.42 13.01
C VAL A 42 12.29 -2.51 13.59
N HIS A 43 13.29 -1.95 12.91
CA HIS A 43 14.70 -2.19 13.22
C HIS A 43 15.27 -1.20 14.23
N ASP A 44 15.07 0.09 14.00
CA ASP A 44 15.71 1.14 14.80
C ASP A 44 14.92 1.44 16.08
N MET A 45 13.59 1.51 15.97
CA MET A 45 12.73 1.89 17.10
C MET A 45 12.34 0.71 17.99
N LEU A 46 12.09 -0.46 17.40
CA LEU A 46 11.52 -1.61 18.11
C LEU A 46 12.46 -2.82 18.16
N GLY A 47 13.73 -2.65 17.78
CA GLY A 47 14.78 -3.63 18.00
C GLY A 47 14.51 -4.98 17.32
N HIS A 48 14.11 -4.95 16.05
CA HIS A 48 13.73 -6.11 15.23
C HIS A 48 12.44 -6.81 15.65
N ASN A 49 11.63 -6.21 16.53
CA ASN A 49 10.35 -6.78 16.96
C ASN A 49 9.22 -6.42 15.99
N VAL A 50 8.96 -7.31 15.02
CA VAL A 50 7.90 -7.17 14.02
C VAL A 50 6.51 -7.08 14.67
N GLN A 51 6.24 -7.88 15.70
CA GLN A 51 4.94 -7.88 16.36
C GLN A 51 4.68 -6.54 17.06
N ALA A 52 5.67 -6.00 17.76
CA ALA A 52 5.54 -4.68 18.37
C ALA A 52 5.32 -3.58 17.32
N ALA A 53 5.98 -3.68 16.14
CA ALA A 53 5.79 -2.72 15.05
C ALA A 53 4.37 -2.77 14.50
N VAL A 54 3.84 -3.98 14.29
CA VAL A 54 2.45 -4.19 13.90
C VAL A 54 1.51 -3.61 14.96
N ASP A 55 1.73 -3.92 16.24
CA ASP A 55 0.87 -3.44 17.32
C ASP A 55 0.83 -1.91 17.34
N GLU A 56 1.99 -1.25 17.20
CA GLU A 56 2.10 0.20 17.10
C GLU A 56 1.34 0.76 15.88
N LEU A 57 1.53 0.16 14.71
CA LEU A 57 0.82 0.55 13.48
C LEU A 57 -0.70 0.38 13.62
N MET A 58 -1.14 -0.64 14.36
CA MET A 58 -2.56 -0.96 14.54
C MET A 58 -3.25 -0.11 15.62
N ARG A 59 -2.50 0.55 16.50
CA ARG A 59 -3.06 1.41 17.56
C ARG A 59 -3.67 2.71 17.03
N SER A 60 -3.14 3.24 15.94
CA SER A 60 -3.53 4.56 15.41
C SER A 60 -3.76 4.52 13.90
N ASP A 61 -4.68 5.34 13.41
CA ASP A 61 -4.79 5.60 11.97
C ASP A 61 -3.73 6.62 11.57
N TRP A 62 -3.01 6.40 10.48
CA TRP A 62 -1.89 7.25 10.09
C TRP A 62 -2.29 8.10 8.88
N SER A 63 -2.30 9.42 9.04
CA SER A 63 -2.56 10.32 7.93
C SER A 63 -1.35 10.57 7.04
N ARG A 64 -0.15 10.20 7.50
CA ARG A 64 1.15 10.15 6.78
C ARG A 64 2.06 9.20 7.56
N LEU A 65 2.98 8.54 6.86
CA LEU A 65 4.05 7.75 7.46
C LEU A 65 5.32 7.92 6.64
N TYR A 66 6.38 8.46 7.23
CA TYR A 66 7.66 8.61 6.56
C TYR A 66 8.84 8.58 7.54
N ALA A 67 10.00 8.18 7.04
CA ALA A 67 11.27 8.35 7.72
C ALA A 67 11.88 9.71 7.37
N LEU A 68 12.44 10.44 8.35
CA LEU A 68 13.14 11.69 8.10
C LEU A 68 14.55 11.46 7.54
N PRO A 69 14.88 12.01 6.35
CA PRO A 69 16.25 11.96 5.82
C PRO A 69 17.23 12.72 6.74
N GLY A 70 18.45 12.18 6.91
CA GLY A 70 19.56 12.90 7.54
C GLY A 70 19.65 12.81 9.07
N THR A 71 18.84 11.96 9.72
CA THR A 71 18.85 11.77 11.19
C THR A 71 19.88 10.75 11.70
N GLY A 72 20.77 10.25 10.82
CA GLY A 72 21.80 9.27 11.18
C GLY A 72 21.25 7.85 11.31
N THR A 73 21.90 7.00 12.11
CA THR A 73 21.53 5.59 12.36
C THR A 73 20.28 5.42 13.23
N ALA A 74 19.66 6.51 13.67
CA ALA A 74 18.39 6.51 14.38
C ALA A 74 17.39 7.23 13.49
N GLY A 75 16.91 6.56 12.44
CA GLY A 75 15.86 7.11 11.61
C GLY A 75 14.70 7.55 12.51
N HIS A 76 14.26 8.80 12.39
CA HIS A 76 13.04 9.22 13.08
C HIS A 76 11.83 8.91 12.19
N LEU A 77 10.92 8.09 12.73
CA LEU A 77 9.60 7.91 12.15
C LEU A 77 8.76 9.15 12.47
N VAL A 78 8.28 9.82 11.44
CA VAL A 78 7.21 10.79 11.58
C VAL A 78 5.97 10.17 10.99
N GLY A 79 5.01 9.88 11.86
CA GLY A 79 3.68 9.62 11.41
C GLY A 79 2.71 10.58 12.08
N VAL A 80 1.77 11.09 11.30
CA VAL A 80 0.76 12.03 11.77
C VAL A 80 -0.49 11.21 12.04
N PRO A 81 -0.86 10.94 13.30
CA PRO A 81 -2.07 10.17 13.59
C PRO A 81 -3.32 11.00 13.23
N SER A 82 -4.28 10.36 12.56
CA SER A 82 -5.59 10.96 12.32
C SER A 82 -6.51 10.75 13.52
N HIS A 83 -7.11 11.84 14.00
CA HIS A 83 -8.00 11.82 15.17
C HIS A 83 -9.37 11.18 14.89
N SER A 84 -9.70 10.91 13.63
CA SER A 84 -10.95 10.25 13.21
C SER A 84 -10.77 8.74 13.01
N GLY A 85 -9.93 8.09 13.82
CA GLY A 85 -9.41 6.75 13.58
C GLY A 85 -10.52 5.71 13.43
N ARG A 86 -10.83 5.35 12.18
CA ARG A 86 -11.71 4.21 11.88
C ARG A 86 -11.04 2.94 12.37
N GLU A 87 -11.80 2.04 12.98
CA GLU A 87 -11.34 0.70 13.37
C GLU A 87 -10.54 0.03 12.23
N PRO A 88 -9.52 -0.80 12.55
CA PRO A 88 -8.76 -1.46 11.51
C PRO A 88 -9.67 -2.28 10.62
N GLU A 89 -9.48 -2.14 9.31
CA GLU A 89 -10.21 -2.88 8.31
C GLU A 89 -9.72 -4.33 8.27
N ALA A 90 -10.65 -5.28 8.14
CA ALA A 90 -10.34 -6.67 7.89
C ALA A 90 -10.97 -7.11 6.57
N GLY A 91 -10.27 -7.95 5.83
CA GLY A 91 -10.73 -8.44 4.54
C GLY A 91 -9.95 -9.65 4.06
N HIS A 92 -10.23 -10.09 2.84
CA HIS A 92 -9.55 -11.20 2.19
C HIS A 92 -9.02 -10.73 0.83
N LEU A 93 -7.71 -10.81 0.60
CA LEU A 93 -7.05 -10.22 -0.57
C LEU A 93 -7.64 -10.69 -1.91
N ALA A 94 -8.10 -11.94 -2.00
CA ALA A 94 -8.67 -12.49 -3.23
C ALA A 94 -10.08 -11.96 -3.57
N SER A 95 -10.83 -11.42 -2.59
CA SER A 95 -12.22 -10.99 -2.78
C SER A 95 -12.47 -9.53 -2.40
N ALA A 96 -11.58 -8.92 -1.63
CA ALA A 96 -11.68 -7.53 -1.22
C ALA A 96 -11.37 -6.61 -2.40
N SER A 97 -12.17 -5.55 -2.52
CA SER A 97 -11.88 -4.43 -3.42
C SER A 97 -10.75 -3.59 -2.82
N ALA A 98 -9.81 -3.17 -3.65
CA ALA A 98 -8.81 -2.17 -3.26
C ALA A 98 -9.43 -0.77 -3.11
N GLY A 99 -10.64 -0.56 -3.62
CA GLY A 99 -11.35 0.72 -3.52
C GLY A 99 -10.57 1.86 -4.17
N ASP A 100 -10.41 2.95 -3.44
CA ASP A 100 -9.60 4.11 -3.81
C ASP A 100 -8.11 3.95 -3.50
N ARG A 101 -7.72 2.84 -2.88
CA ARG A 101 -6.35 2.58 -2.43
C ARG A 101 -5.48 2.08 -3.57
N GLU A 102 -4.20 2.36 -3.47
CA GLU A 102 -3.22 2.00 -4.48
C GLU A 102 -2.28 0.90 -4.01
N TRP A 103 -1.93 0.91 -2.73
CA TRP A 103 -0.95 0.00 -2.16
C TRP A 103 -1.46 -0.67 -0.89
N ALA A 104 -0.97 -1.85 -0.57
CA ALA A 104 -1.08 -2.44 0.75
C ALA A 104 0.27 -3.03 1.16
N TYR A 105 0.68 -2.80 2.40
CA TYR A 105 1.93 -3.26 3.00
C TYR A 105 1.58 -4.14 4.20
N LEU A 106 1.65 -5.44 4.02
CA LEU A 106 1.16 -6.41 4.99
C LEU A 106 2.32 -7.27 5.50
N PHE A 107 2.53 -7.26 6.81
CA PHE A 107 3.45 -8.18 7.47
C PHE A 107 2.81 -9.57 7.52
N GLY A 108 3.47 -10.54 6.89
CA GLY A 108 3.11 -11.96 6.94
C GLY A 108 4.33 -12.75 7.36
N ASP A 109 4.26 -13.43 8.50
CA ASP A 109 5.38 -14.15 9.11
C ASP A 109 6.65 -13.26 9.24
N HIS A 110 7.69 -13.57 8.45
CA HIS A 110 8.96 -12.84 8.41
C HIS A 110 9.12 -11.99 7.15
N ARG A 111 8.02 -11.67 6.47
CA ARG A 111 8.02 -10.97 5.18
C ARG A 111 7.09 -9.75 5.19
N LEU A 112 7.50 -8.75 4.41
CA LEU A 112 6.65 -7.63 4.03
C LEU A 112 6.08 -7.89 2.64
N HIS A 113 4.78 -8.17 2.56
CA HIS A 113 4.05 -8.34 1.33
C HIS A 113 3.52 -7.00 0.84
N VAL A 114 3.82 -6.65 -0.41
CA VAL A 114 3.31 -5.44 -1.05
C VAL A 114 2.33 -5.81 -2.13
N TYR A 115 1.12 -5.27 -2.03
CA TYR A 115 0.06 -5.43 -3.00
C TYR A 115 -0.21 -4.12 -3.72
N LEU A 116 -0.53 -4.23 -5.00
CA LEU A 116 -0.94 -3.12 -5.85
C LEU A 116 -2.43 -3.24 -6.15
N GLY A 117 -3.18 -2.17 -5.95
CA GLY A 117 -4.56 -2.05 -6.40
C GLY A 117 -4.58 -1.78 -7.90
N VAL A 118 -5.06 -2.74 -8.69
CA VAL A 118 -5.11 -2.66 -10.16
C VAL A 118 -6.55 -2.75 -10.65
N LEU A 119 -6.91 -1.93 -11.65
CA LEU A 119 -8.21 -2.00 -12.29
C LEU A 119 -8.26 -3.20 -13.25
N PRO A 120 -9.18 -4.16 -13.07
CA PRO A 120 -9.45 -5.18 -14.07
C PRO A 120 -10.24 -4.59 -15.26
N GLU A 121 -10.38 -5.37 -16.34
CA GLU A 121 -11.17 -4.98 -17.51
C GLU A 121 -12.66 -4.71 -17.17
N ARG A 122 -13.17 -5.41 -16.14
CA ARG A 122 -14.53 -5.28 -15.61
C ARG A 122 -14.52 -5.41 -14.09
N GLY A 123 -15.34 -4.59 -13.44
CA GLY A 123 -15.55 -4.65 -11.98
C GLY A 123 -14.68 -3.67 -11.18
N PRO A 124 -14.64 -3.83 -9.85
CA PRO A 124 -13.88 -2.95 -8.95
C PRO A 124 -12.37 -3.22 -9.01
N LYS A 125 -11.58 -2.24 -8.57
CA LYS A 125 -10.12 -2.37 -8.39
C LYS A 125 -9.82 -3.56 -7.45
N GLN A 126 -8.86 -4.41 -7.81
CA GLN A 126 -8.50 -5.59 -7.02
C GLN A 126 -7.02 -5.57 -6.60
N TRP A 127 -6.73 -6.24 -5.48
CA TRP A 127 -5.37 -6.43 -5.02
C TRP A 127 -4.61 -7.42 -5.90
N LYS A 128 -3.39 -7.06 -6.28
CA LYS A 128 -2.43 -7.93 -6.98
C LYS A 128 -1.14 -8.00 -6.18
N PRO A 129 -0.58 -9.20 -5.92
CA PRO A 129 0.75 -9.31 -5.36
C PRO A 129 1.74 -8.56 -6.26
N TRP A 130 2.61 -7.74 -5.65
CA TRP A 130 3.49 -6.84 -6.40
C TRP A 130 4.95 -6.96 -6.03
N ALA A 131 5.26 -6.94 -4.73
CA ALA A 131 6.60 -7.19 -4.23
C ALA A 131 6.54 -7.94 -2.89
N CYS A 132 7.63 -8.59 -2.52
CA CYS A 132 7.72 -9.31 -1.26
C CYS A 132 9.17 -9.40 -0.79
N TRP A 133 9.46 -8.79 0.36
CA TRP A 133 10.80 -8.77 0.93
C TRP A 133 10.83 -9.50 2.26
N SER A 134 11.99 -10.06 2.60
CA SER A 134 12.25 -10.47 3.98
C SER A 134 12.27 -9.22 4.87
N VAL A 135 11.61 -9.26 6.02
CA VAL A 135 11.64 -8.15 6.98
C VAL A 135 13.09 -7.90 7.43
N HIS A 136 13.88 -8.94 7.59
CA HIS A 136 15.29 -8.83 8.00
C HIS A 136 16.17 -8.10 6.99
N GLU A 137 15.79 -8.08 5.71
CA GLU A 137 16.57 -7.47 4.62
C GLU A 137 16.16 -6.02 4.35
N LEU A 138 15.06 -5.53 4.95
CA LEU A 138 14.55 -4.17 4.73
C LEU A 138 15.60 -3.07 4.96
N PRO A 139 16.46 -3.12 6.01
CA PRO A 139 17.47 -2.09 6.23
C PRO A 139 18.56 -2.05 5.15
N SER A 140 18.79 -3.18 4.48
CA SER A 140 19.79 -3.33 3.42
C SER A 140 19.20 -3.17 2.01
N LEU A 141 17.89 -2.96 1.90
CA LEU A 141 17.20 -2.92 0.62
C LEU A 141 17.66 -1.70 -0.19
N PRO A 142 18.17 -1.89 -1.42
CA PRO A 142 18.60 -0.76 -2.25
C PRO A 142 17.42 0.14 -2.59
N MET A 143 17.57 1.46 -2.38
CA MET A 143 16.52 2.43 -2.73
C MET A 143 16.14 2.38 -4.23
N THR A 144 17.07 1.99 -5.10
CA THR A 144 16.81 1.77 -6.52
C THR A 144 15.80 0.66 -6.76
N GLU A 145 15.88 -0.44 -6.00
CA GLU A 145 14.93 -1.55 -6.10
C GLU A 145 13.52 -1.10 -5.68
N VAL A 146 13.41 -0.39 -4.56
CA VAL A 146 12.13 0.17 -4.09
C VAL A 146 11.53 1.13 -5.12
N LEU A 147 12.37 1.98 -5.71
CA LEU A 147 11.97 2.91 -6.76
C LEU A 147 11.49 2.19 -8.03
N ASP A 148 12.14 1.11 -8.42
CA ASP A 148 11.74 0.33 -9.61
C ASP A 148 10.41 -0.39 -9.38
N VAL A 149 10.19 -0.95 -8.19
CA VAL A 149 8.88 -1.51 -7.79
C VAL A 149 7.77 -0.47 -7.86
N GLN A 150 8.03 0.74 -7.36
CA GLN A 150 7.09 1.85 -7.42
C GLN A 150 6.78 2.28 -8.86
N LYS A 151 7.82 2.49 -9.69
CA LYS A 151 7.67 2.88 -11.10
C LYS A 151 6.87 1.83 -11.87
N ALA A 152 7.21 0.55 -11.70
CA ALA A 152 6.49 -0.54 -12.34
C ALA A 152 5.02 -0.58 -11.92
N GLY A 153 4.73 -0.34 -10.63
CA GLY A 153 3.36 -0.32 -10.11
C GLY A 153 2.53 0.80 -10.69
N TYR A 154 3.04 2.02 -10.70
CA TYR A 154 2.36 3.15 -11.33
C TYR A 154 2.16 2.95 -12.83
N ALA A 155 3.16 2.42 -13.54
CA ALA A 155 3.02 2.10 -14.96
C ALA A 155 1.95 1.02 -15.22
N ALA A 156 1.79 0.05 -14.32
CA ALA A 156 0.73 -0.96 -14.42
C ALA A 156 -0.66 -0.38 -14.14
N GLN A 157 -0.80 0.44 -13.10
CA GLN A 157 -2.06 1.13 -12.79
C GLN A 157 -2.49 2.07 -13.91
N TRP A 158 -1.54 2.83 -14.46
CA TRP A 158 -1.81 3.74 -15.57
C TRP A 158 -2.29 2.99 -16.82
N ARG A 159 -1.58 1.93 -17.24
CA ARG A 159 -1.99 1.09 -18.37
C ARG A 159 -3.36 0.44 -18.16
N ALA A 160 -3.64 -0.03 -16.95
CA ALA A 160 -4.93 -0.62 -16.61
C ALA A 160 -6.07 0.41 -16.67
N SER A 161 -5.84 1.63 -16.20
CA SER A 161 -6.80 2.73 -16.27
C SER A 161 -7.07 3.15 -17.73
N ASP A 162 -6.01 3.29 -18.53
CA ASP A 162 -6.11 3.68 -19.94
C ASP A 162 -6.87 2.63 -20.76
N PHE A 163 -6.53 1.34 -20.58
CA PHE A 163 -7.22 0.23 -21.23
C PHE A 163 -8.71 0.19 -20.86
N ARG A 164 -9.04 0.42 -19.59
CA ARG A 164 -10.43 0.46 -19.14
C ARG A 164 -11.20 1.62 -19.78
N GLY A 165 -10.61 2.83 -19.80
CA GLY A 165 -11.21 3.98 -20.46
C GLY A 165 -11.45 3.74 -21.95
N TYR A 166 -10.49 3.12 -22.64
CA TYR A 166 -10.65 2.70 -24.03
C TYR A 166 -11.81 1.71 -24.21
N MET A 167 -11.89 0.67 -23.37
CA MET A 167 -12.96 -0.34 -23.44
C MET A 167 -14.34 0.21 -23.09
N GLU A 168 -14.42 1.24 -22.24
CA GLU A 168 -15.66 1.98 -21.96
C GLU A 168 -16.08 2.79 -23.20
N ALA A 169 -15.17 3.56 -23.80
CA ALA A 169 -15.44 4.30 -25.03
C ALA A 169 -15.87 3.41 -26.22
N VAL A 170 -15.27 2.23 -26.37
CA VAL A 170 -15.67 1.25 -27.39
C VAL A 170 -17.10 0.75 -27.16
N ARG A 171 -17.48 0.47 -25.90
CA ARG A 171 -18.83 0.02 -25.55
C ARG A 171 -19.88 1.08 -25.81
N ASP A 172 -19.60 2.34 -25.46
CA ASP A 172 -20.52 3.44 -25.69
C ASP A 172 -20.78 3.60 -27.20
N ARG A 173 -19.73 3.57 -28.01
CA ARG A 173 -19.83 3.65 -29.46
C ARG A 173 -20.58 2.47 -30.08
N MET A 174 -20.39 1.24 -29.58
CA MET A 174 -21.16 0.08 -30.07
C MET A 174 -22.62 0.13 -29.60
N GLY A 175 -22.90 0.64 -28.39
CA GLY A 175 -24.25 0.83 -27.87
C GLY A 175 -25.06 1.88 -28.62
N GLU A 176 -24.40 2.91 -29.17
CA GLU A 176 -25.00 3.90 -30.07
C GLU A 176 -25.32 3.34 -31.47
N VAL A 177 -24.54 2.36 -31.97
CA VAL A 177 -24.74 1.77 -33.30
C VAL A 177 -25.86 0.72 -33.32
N VAL A 178 -26.21 0.13 -32.17
CA VAL A 178 -27.28 -0.88 -32.05
C VAL A 178 -28.64 -0.26 -31.69
N ARG A 179 -28.71 1.06 -31.48
CA ARG A 179 -29.97 1.81 -31.27
C ARG A 179 -30.43 2.49 -32.55
#